data_AF-A0A2T5C339-F1
#
_entry.id   AF-A0A2T5C339-F1
#
_cell.length_a   1.000
_cell.length_b   1.000
_cell.length_c   1.000
_cell.angle_alpha   90.00
_cell.angle_beta   90.00
_cell.angle_gamma   90.00
#
_symmetry.space_group_name_H-M   'P 1'
#
loop_
_entity.id
_entity.type
_entity.pdbx_description
1 polymer ?
#
loop_
_entity_poly.entity_id
_entity_poly.type
_entity_poly.pdbx_seq_one_letter_code
_entity_poly.pdbx_strand_id
1 'polypeptide(L)'
;MLRDIVYPLTLEYSSDGNHLPIEFFMLTIPNCKHIDLKLGYFSSNAIRTLSYGFAQFIHKGGTLRIITNHFLSYQDKMLLDEANSDSAVEEAEMKRLTSLFVSR
;
A
#
# COMPACT_ATOMS: atom_id res chain seq x y z
N MET A 1 14.82 -7.97 6.95
CA MET A 1 14.89 -6.49 7.19
C MET A 1 15.24 -5.80 5.88
N LEU A 2 14.94 -4.50 5.69
CA LEU A 2 15.18 -3.80 4.41
C LEU A 2 16.64 -3.87 3.89
N ARG A 3 17.60 -4.07 4.80
CA ARG A 3 19.03 -4.25 4.50
C ARG A 3 19.36 -5.58 3.84
N ASP A 4 18.47 -6.56 3.95
CA ASP A 4 18.67 -7.92 3.43
C ASP A 4 18.11 -8.06 2.00
N ILE A 5 17.50 -7.00 1.46
CA ILE A 5 16.97 -6.96 0.10
C ILE A 5 18.13 -6.67 -0.86
N VAL A 6 18.23 -7.44 -1.94
CA VAL A 6 19.17 -7.20 -3.03
C VAL A 6 18.56 -6.15 -3.96
N TYR A 7 19.16 -4.95 -3.98
CA TYR A 7 18.74 -3.86 -4.85
C TYR A 7 19.57 -3.81 -6.15
N PRO A 8 19.05 -3.22 -7.23
CA PRO A 8 19.82 -2.88 -8.41
C PRO A 8 21.02 -2.00 -8.04
N LEU A 9 22.16 -2.19 -8.72
CA LEU A 9 23.38 -1.41 -8.46
C LEU A 9 23.17 0.09 -8.69
N THR A 10 22.30 0.44 -9.64
CA THR A 10 21.92 1.82 -9.98
C THR A 10 20.96 2.43 -8.97
N LEU A 11 20.34 1.60 -8.11
CA LEU A 11 19.23 1.97 -7.22
C LEU A 11 18.03 2.59 -7.95
N GLU A 12 17.92 2.32 -9.25
CA GLU A 12 16.89 2.89 -10.11
C GLU A 12 15.81 1.85 -10.42
N TYR A 13 14.56 2.30 -10.33
CA TYR A 13 13.39 1.57 -10.80
C TYR A 13 12.57 2.52 -11.67
N SER A 14 12.28 2.12 -12.91
CA SER A 14 11.56 2.95 -13.87
C SER A 14 10.70 2.09 -14.80
N SER A 15 9.70 2.71 -15.42
CA SER A 15 8.76 2.01 -16.32
C SER A 15 9.40 1.57 -17.64
N ASP A 16 10.49 2.21 -18.03
CA ASP A 16 11.28 1.97 -19.25
C ASP A 16 12.61 1.25 -18.96
N GLY A 17 12.89 0.95 -17.70
CA GLY A 17 14.11 0.30 -17.25
C GLY A 17 13.96 -1.22 -17.09
N ASN A 18 15.07 -1.85 -16.68
CA ASN A 18 15.12 -3.28 -16.41
C ASN A 18 14.48 -3.68 -15.07
N HIS A 19 14.23 -2.71 -14.20
CA HIS A 19 13.64 -2.91 -12.89
C HIS A 19 12.39 -2.04 -12.76
N LEU A 20 11.24 -2.69 -12.62
CA LEU A 20 9.96 -1.99 -12.62
C LEU A 20 9.65 -1.45 -11.21
N PRO A 21 9.03 -0.26 -11.07
CA PRO A 21 8.69 0.30 -9.76
C PRO A 21 7.86 -0.63 -8.88
N ILE A 22 7.00 -1.46 -9.48
CA ILE A 22 6.20 -2.44 -8.74
C ILE A 22 7.06 -3.46 -7.99
N GLU A 23 8.22 -3.85 -8.55
CA GLU A 23 9.13 -4.80 -7.92
C GLU A 23 9.69 -4.23 -6.61
N PHE A 24 10.08 -2.95 -6.63
CA PHE A 24 10.54 -2.24 -5.44
C PHE A 24 9.48 -2.27 -4.34
N PHE A 25 8.24 -1.91 -4.66
CA PHE A 25 7.17 -1.86 -3.66
C PHE A 25 6.82 -3.25 -3.10
N MET A 26 6.80 -4.28 -3.96
CA MET A 26 6.53 -5.65 -3.53
C MET A 26 7.64 -6.23 -2.65
N LEU A 27 8.90 -5.85 -2.90
CA LEU A 27 10.03 -6.24 -2.06
C LEU A 27 10.05 -5.51 -0.72
N THR A 28 9.74 -4.21 -0.71
CA THR A 28 9.96 -3.35 0.46
C THR A 28 8.77 -3.27 1.42
N ILE A 29 7.54 -3.10 0.91
CA ILE A 29 6.34 -2.86 1.74
C ILE A 29 6.15 -3.94 2.82
N PRO A 30 6.23 -5.26 2.51
CA PRO A 30 6.05 -6.31 3.53
C PRO A 30 7.11 -6.34 4.64
N ASN A 31 8.22 -5.64 4.43
CA ASN A 31 9.36 -5.56 5.34
C ASN A 31 9.37 -4.28 6.18
N CYS A 32 8.45 -3.35 5.92
CA CYS A 32 8.34 -2.09 6.64
C CYS A 32 7.45 -2.19 7.89
N LYS A 33 7.70 -1.32 8.87
CA LYS A 33 6.79 -1.04 9.99
C LYS A 33 6.15 0.33 9.89
N HIS A 34 6.86 1.28 9.29
CA HIS A 34 6.37 2.62 9.03
C HIS A 34 6.66 2.97 7.58
N ILE A 35 5.68 3.55 6.89
CA ILE A 35 5.83 4.04 5.52
C ILE A 35 5.30 5.46 5.46
N ASP A 36 6.10 6.36 4.91
CA ASP A 36 5.69 7.70 4.51
C ASP A 36 5.63 7.78 3.00
N LEU A 37 4.42 7.78 2.42
CA LEU A 37 4.22 7.97 0.98
C LEU A 37 3.92 9.44 0.68
N LYS A 38 4.93 10.15 0.17
CA LYS A 38 4.72 11.49 -0.39
C LYS A 38 4.34 11.35 -1.87
N LEU A 39 3.08 11.63 -2.18
CA LEU A 39 2.52 11.48 -3.52
C LEU A 39 2.01 12.84 -4.01
N GLY A 40 2.27 13.18 -5.27
CA GLY A 40 1.65 14.36 -5.87
C GLY A 40 0.16 14.10 -6.14
N TYR A 41 -0.11 12.99 -6.82
CA TYR A 41 -1.43 12.44 -7.13
C TYR A 41 -1.35 10.92 -7.11
N PHE A 42 -2.41 10.25 -6.69
CA PHE A 42 -2.56 8.81 -6.84
C PHE A 42 -4.02 8.46 -7.09
N SER A 43 -4.26 7.32 -7.73
CA SER A 43 -5.60 6.76 -7.89
C SER A 43 -5.77 5.56 -6.94
N SER A 44 -7.02 5.26 -6.58
CA SER A 44 -7.35 4.05 -5.81
C SER A 44 -6.90 2.77 -6.51
N ASN A 45 -6.79 2.78 -7.85
CA ASN A 45 -6.22 1.68 -8.62
C ASN A 45 -4.73 1.48 -8.35
N ALA A 46 -3.94 2.55 -8.21
CA ALA A 46 -2.53 2.43 -7.88
C ALA A 46 -2.31 1.78 -6.51
N ILE A 47 -3.14 2.13 -5.52
CA ILE A 47 -3.13 1.50 -4.19
C ILE A 47 -3.58 0.03 -4.27
N ARG A 48 -4.61 -0.27 -5.08
CA ARG A 48 -5.08 -1.66 -5.30
C ARG A 48 -3.98 -2.55 -5.86
N THR A 49 -3.16 -2.07 -6.79
CA THR A 49 -2.03 -2.82 -7.33
C THR A 49 -1.03 -3.25 -6.25
N LEU A 50 -0.92 -2.46 -5.17
CA LEU A 50 -0.03 -2.73 -4.03
C LEU A 50 -0.72 -3.51 -2.90
N SER A 51 -1.98 -3.91 -3.07
CA SER A 51 -2.80 -4.52 -2.01
C SER A 51 -2.18 -5.76 -1.39
N TYR A 52 -1.51 -6.61 -2.18
CA TYR A 52 -0.83 -7.80 -1.66
C TYR A 52 0.26 -7.45 -0.65
N GLY A 53 1.14 -6.50 -1.01
CA GLY A 53 2.18 -6.02 -0.11
C GLY A 53 1.58 -5.35 1.13
N PHE A 54 0.53 -4.54 0.94
CA PHE A 54 -0.17 -3.89 2.05
C PHE A 54 -0.85 -4.87 3.00
N ALA A 55 -1.40 -5.99 2.52
CA ALA A 55 -2.00 -6.98 3.39
C ALA A 55 -0.98 -7.57 4.38
N GLN A 56 0.22 -7.91 3.91
CA GLN A 56 1.30 -8.38 4.78
C GLN A 56 1.82 -7.29 5.72
N PHE A 57 1.90 -6.05 5.25
CA PHE A 57 2.27 -4.88 6.05
C PHE A 57 1.27 -4.63 7.19
N ILE A 58 -0.03 -4.66 6.89
CA ILE A 58 -1.13 -4.49 7.86
C ILE A 58 -1.12 -5.64 8.87
N HIS A 59 -1.01 -6.89 8.41
CA HIS A 59 -0.95 -8.07 9.29
C HIS A 59 0.21 -7.97 10.30
N LYS A 60 1.33 -7.34 9.91
CA LYS A 60 2.49 -7.09 10.78
C LYS A 60 2.35 -5.83 11.64
N GLY A 61 1.19 -5.18 11.68
CA GLY A 61 0.95 -3.96 12.46
C GLY A 61 1.64 -2.72 11.89
N GLY A 62 1.79 -2.64 10.57
CA GLY A 62 2.41 -1.49 9.91
C GLY A 62 1.55 -0.22 9.98
N THR A 63 2.21 0.94 10.02
CA THR A 63 1.56 2.26 9.97
C THR A 63 1.96 3.03 8.72
N LEU A 64 0.97 3.42 7.92
CA LEU A 64 1.16 4.18 6.68
C LEU A 64 0.68 5.62 6.86
N ARG A 65 1.51 6.60 6.50
CA ARG A 65 1.14 8.00 6.36
C ARG A 65 1.26 8.40 4.89
N ILE A 66 0.17 8.90 4.32
CA ILE A 66 0.14 9.42 2.95
C ILE A 66 0.12 10.95 3.02
N ILE A 67 1.10 11.58 2.37
CA ILE A 67 1.20 13.04 2.23
C ILE A 67 0.88 13.36 0.78
N THR A 68 -0.30 13.92 0.54
CA THR A 68 -0.84 14.22 -0.80
C THR A 68 -1.10 15.72 -1.00
N ASN A 69 -1.30 16.11 -2.24
CA ASN A 69 -1.86 17.41 -2.61
C ASN A 69 -3.26 17.61 -1.99
N HIS A 70 -3.68 18.88 -1.82
CA HIS A 70 -5.02 19.32 -1.43
C HIS A 70 -6.14 18.94 -2.42
N PHE A 71 -5.80 18.49 -3.63
CA PHE A 71 -6.77 18.09 -4.63
C PHE A 71 -7.35 16.71 -4.30
N LEU A 72 -8.65 16.69 -4.01
CA LEU A 72 -9.43 15.50 -3.71
C LEU A 72 -10.71 15.55 -4.54
N SER A 73 -10.98 14.50 -5.30
CA SER A 73 -12.20 14.43 -6.10
C SER A 73 -13.43 14.42 -5.20
N TYR A 74 -14.58 14.85 -5.72
CA TYR A 74 -15.83 14.78 -4.96
C TYR A 74 -16.16 13.35 -4.51
N GLN A 75 -15.88 12.36 -5.36
CA GLN A 75 -16.10 10.95 -5.05
C GLN A 75 -15.21 10.48 -3.90
N ASP A 76 -13.92 10.85 -3.91
CA ASP A 76 -12.99 10.49 -2.84
C ASP A 76 -13.32 11.20 -1.53
N LYS A 77 -13.82 12.46 -1.58
CA LYS A 77 -14.34 13.16 -0.40
C LYS A 77 -15.47 12.39 0.27
N MET A 78 -16.41 11.90 -0.53
CA MET A 78 -17.57 11.15 -0.01
C MET A 78 -17.17 9.84 0.69
N LEU A 79 -16.05 9.23 0.26
CA LEU A 79 -15.51 8.02 0.90
C LEU A 79 -14.81 8.30 2.24
N LEU A 80 -14.38 9.55 2.47
CA LEU A 80 -13.67 9.96 3.69
C LEU A 80 -14.58 10.61 4.73
N ASP A 81 -15.81 10.99 4.36
CA ASP A 81 -16.78 11.52 5.31
C ASP A 81 -17.11 10.45 6.37
N GLU A 82 -16.95 10.82 7.65
CA GLU A 82 -17.09 9.94 8.83
C GLU A 82 -18.48 9.28 8.93
N ALA A 83 -19.50 9.80 8.25
CA ALA A 83 -20.80 9.14 8.15
C ALA A 83 -20.75 7.78 7.40
N ASN A 84 -19.68 7.52 6.64
CA ASN A 84 -19.44 6.27 5.88
C ASN A 84 -18.31 5.41 6.46
N SER A 85 -17.64 5.80 7.56
CA SER A 85 -16.47 5.09 8.07
C SER A 85 -16.82 3.78 8.78
N ASP A 86 -17.97 3.72 9.46
CA ASP A 86 -18.45 2.52 10.17
C ASP A 86 -18.94 1.40 9.23
N SER A 87 -19.18 1.68 7.95
CA SER A 87 -19.72 0.71 6.98
C SER A 87 -18.68 0.19 5.96
N ALA A 88 -17.46 0.72 5.96
CA ALA A 88 -16.56 0.56 4.82
C ALA A 88 -15.79 -0.78 4.77
N VAL A 89 -15.66 -1.51 5.89
CA VAL A 89 -15.00 -2.82 5.90
C VAL A 89 -15.72 -3.76 6.86
N GLU A 90 -16.49 -4.71 6.32
CA GLU A 90 -17.04 -5.79 7.14
C GLU A 90 -15.90 -6.58 7.80
N GLU A 91 -15.97 -6.70 9.12
CA GLU A 91 -14.99 -7.44 9.92
C GLU A 91 -14.79 -8.89 9.42
N ALA A 92 -15.84 -9.47 8.82
CA ALA A 92 -15.81 -10.78 8.17
C ALA A 92 -14.88 -10.81 6.94
N GLU A 93 -14.91 -9.78 6.08
CA GLU A 93 -14.05 -9.70 4.90
C GLU A 93 -12.60 -9.45 5.33
N MET A 94 -12.37 -8.67 6.39
CA MET A 94 -11.04 -8.52 6.97
C MET A 94 -10.49 -9.84 7.55
N LYS A 95 -11.31 -10.58 8.29
CA LYS A 95 -10.95 -11.92 8.81
C LYS A 95 -10.67 -12.91 7.69
N ARG A 96 -11.47 -12.89 6.62
CA ARG A 96 -11.27 -13.72 5.43
C ARG A 96 -9.95 -13.40 4.73
N LEU A 97 -9.68 -12.13 4.45
CA LEU A 97 -8.41 -11.70 3.87
C LEU A 97 -7.24 -12.17 4.74
N THR A 98 -7.30 -11.95 6.06
CA THR A 98 -6.25 -12.37 6.99
C THR A 98 -6.04 -13.90 6.97
N SER A 99 -7.11 -14.69 6.95
CA SER A 99 -7.03 -16.16 6.91
C SER A 99 -6.38 -16.73 5.64
N LEU A 100 -6.53 -16.04 4.51
CA LEU A 100 -5.87 -16.40 3.25
C LEU A 100 -4.35 -16.22 3.31
N PHE A 101 -3.85 -15.36 4.22
CA PHE A 101 -2.41 -15.11 4.38
C PHE A 101 -1.75 -15.98 5.45
N VAL A 102 -2.50 -16.63 6.35
CA VAL A 102 -1.95 -17.53 7.40
C VAL A 102 -1.80 -18.98 6.90
N SER A 103 -2.42 -19.33 5.78
CA SER A 103 -2.41 -20.69 5.21
C SER A 103 -1.23 -20.99 4.27
N ARG A 104 -0.18 -20.16 4.26
CA ARG A 104 1.08 -20.41 3.54
C ARG A 104 2.30 -20.09 4.41
#